data_AF-A0A6N7UXM1-F1
#
_entry.id   AF-A0A6N7UXM1-F1
#
_cell.length_a   1.000
_cell.length_b   1.000
_cell.length_c   1.000
_cell.angle_alpha   90.00
_cell.angle_beta   90.00
_cell.angle_gamma   90.00
#
_symmetry.space_group_name_H-M   'P 1'
#
loop_
_entity.id
_entity.type
_entity.pdbx_description
1 polymer ?
#
loop_
_entity_poly.entity_id
_entity_poly.type
_entity_poly.pdbx_seq_one_letter_code
_entity_poly.pdbx_strand_id
1 'polypeptide(L)'
;MVTKNPPEKKDETTTPSSKEKIGRTGAFFQDQDSSGKNFAGVDLKGAVFRNVRLDGADFSGANVENALFDGCSMAGANWTGANMRTASFRFCNMQGCRINGADLYGAVLEHACLEGVISDDSTRWFRLRCPEEGAFLGYKKCVNDRLVQLLIPADAKRTSATLPSCRCSKAKVLTIKSFDQTQEFEEAWSLVDENFVYRKGTFVEVADFNEDRWMDSTTGIHFWMTREEAIAY
;
A
#
# COMPACT_ATOMS: atom_id res chain seq x y z
N MET A 1 -47.47 -53.00 -21.52
CA MET A 1 -46.41 -53.65 -20.72
C MET A 1 -45.34 -52.63 -20.45
N VAL A 2 -44.95 -52.50 -19.18
CA VAL A 2 -44.21 -51.39 -18.59
C VAL A 2 -42.75 -51.36 -19.08
N THR A 3 -42.31 -50.21 -19.61
CA THR A 3 -40.91 -49.94 -19.95
C THR A 3 -40.11 -49.72 -18.67
N LYS A 4 -39.10 -50.56 -18.41
CA LYS A 4 -38.15 -50.40 -17.30
C LYS A 4 -37.10 -49.36 -17.67
N ASN A 5 -37.00 -48.29 -16.89
CA ASN A 5 -35.87 -47.34 -16.96
C ASN A 5 -34.58 -47.99 -16.40
N PRO A 6 -33.40 -47.62 -16.93
CA PRO A 6 -32.11 -48.08 -16.41
C PRO A 6 -31.78 -47.42 -15.05
N PRO A 7 -30.89 -48.01 -14.24
CA PRO A 7 -30.62 -47.52 -12.89
C PRO A 7 -29.86 -46.19 -12.94
N GLU A 8 -30.34 -45.22 -12.14
CA GLU A 8 -29.67 -43.94 -11.90
C GLU A 8 -28.28 -44.18 -11.30
N LYS A 9 -27.25 -43.61 -11.93
CA LYS A 9 -25.93 -43.48 -11.31
C LYS A 9 -26.09 -42.53 -10.12
N LYS A 10 -25.84 -43.04 -8.91
CA LYS A 10 -25.67 -42.20 -7.73
C LYS A 10 -24.45 -41.31 -7.96
N ASP A 11 -24.67 -40.02 -8.15
CA ASP A 11 -23.63 -39.01 -8.02
C ASP A 11 -23.10 -39.08 -6.59
N GLU A 12 -21.89 -39.63 -6.44
CA GLU A 12 -21.07 -39.41 -5.26
C GLU A 12 -20.72 -37.92 -5.23
N THR A 13 -21.52 -37.18 -4.47
CA THR A 13 -21.25 -35.79 -4.10
C THR A 13 -20.02 -35.78 -3.19
N THR A 14 -18.84 -35.69 -3.80
CA THR A 14 -17.60 -35.35 -3.08
C THR A 14 -17.84 -34.03 -2.37
N THR A 15 -17.91 -34.08 -1.05
CA THR A 15 -18.03 -32.89 -0.21
C THR A 15 -16.75 -32.08 -0.40
N PRO A 16 -16.82 -30.79 -0.78
CA PRO A 16 -15.62 -29.98 -1.01
C PRO A 16 -14.78 -29.96 0.27
N SER A 17 -13.46 -30.13 0.15
CA SER A 17 -12.57 -29.98 1.30
C SER A 17 -12.72 -28.56 1.89
N SER A 18 -12.47 -28.39 3.18
CA SER A 18 -12.59 -27.09 3.86
C SER A 18 -11.84 -25.94 3.16
N LYS A 19 -10.80 -26.27 2.37
CA LYS A 19 -10.04 -25.31 1.55
C LYS A 19 -10.84 -24.72 0.39
N GLU A 20 -11.72 -25.50 -0.24
CA GLU A 20 -12.50 -25.05 -1.42
C GLU A 20 -13.66 -24.11 -1.05
N LYS A 21 -14.10 -24.10 0.23
CA LYS A 21 -15.15 -23.17 0.69
C LYS A 21 -14.66 -21.76 0.98
N ILE A 22 -13.35 -21.58 1.24
CA ILE A 22 -12.76 -20.31 1.69
C ILE A 22 -12.20 -19.50 0.52
N GLY A 23 -11.76 -20.15 -0.57
CA GLY A 23 -11.18 -19.52 -1.76
C GLY A 23 -12.21 -18.97 -2.75
N ARG A 24 -13.01 -17.99 -2.34
CA ARG A 24 -13.86 -17.23 -3.26
C ARG A 24 -13.43 -15.76 -3.27
N THR A 25 -13.10 -15.24 -4.44
CA THR A 25 -12.95 -13.79 -4.65
C THR A 25 -14.17 -13.07 -4.08
N GLY A 26 -13.96 -12.07 -3.23
CA GLY A 26 -15.05 -11.37 -2.53
C GLY A 26 -15.69 -12.14 -1.37
N ALA A 27 -14.99 -13.12 -0.77
CA ALA A 27 -15.46 -13.77 0.45
C ALA A 27 -15.74 -12.78 1.58
N PHE A 28 -16.75 -13.06 2.41
CA PHE A 28 -17.18 -12.19 3.50
C PHE A 28 -17.07 -12.93 4.84
N PHE A 29 -16.28 -12.39 5.75
CA PHE A 29 -16.06 -12.90 7.11
C PHE A 29 -16.50 -11.82 8.10
N GLN A 30 -17.40 -12.18 9.01
CA GLN A 30 -17.93 -11.23 9.97
C GLN A 30 -18.10 -11.86 11.36
N ASP A 31 -17.78 -11.09 12.41
CA ASP A 31 -18.08 -11.37 13.82
C ASP A 31 -17.66 -12.78 14.27
N GLN A 32 -16.44 -13.20 13.91
CA GLN A 32 -15.97 -14.55 14.19
C GLN A 32 -14.52 -14.62 14.66
N ASP A 33 -14.21 -15.69 15.38
CA ASP A 33 -12.85 -16.07 15.71
C ASP A 33 -12.27 -17.02 14.64
N SER A 34 -11.20 -16.57 14.01
CA SER A 34 -10.42 -17.26 12.99
C SER A 34 -8.94 -17.33 13.39
N SER A 35 -8.63 -17.20 14.68
CA SER A 35 -7.28 -17.29 15.20
C SER A 35 -6.65 -18.65 14.85
N GLY A 36 -5.38 -18.64 14.45
CA GLY A 36 -4.64 -19.83 14.06
C GLY A 36 -5.16 -20.57 12.82
N LYS A 37 -6.17 -20.05 12.11
CA LYS A 37 -6.68 -20.70 10.89
C LYS A 37 -5.66 -20.61 9.76
N ASN A 38 -5.70 -21.61 8.89
CA ASN A 38 -4.85 -21.70 7.72
C ASN A 38 -5.58 -21.16 6.48
N PHE A 39 -5.09 -20.04 5.96
CA PHE A 39 -5.44 -19.39 4.70
C PHE A 39 -4.28 -19.41 3.69
N ALA A 40 -3.26 -20.24 3.90
CA ALA A 40 -2.05 -20.27 3.09
C ALA A 40 -2.40 -20.62 1.63
N GLY A 41 -1.90 -19.81 0.70
CA GLY A 41 -2.13 -19.95 -0.74
C GLY A 41 -3.57 -19.72 -1.21
N VAL A 42 -4.49 -19.28 -0.33
CA VAL A 42 -5.89 -19.07 -0.70
C VAL A 42 -6.04 -17.75 -1.47
N ASP A 43 -6.87 -17.75 -2.50
CA ASP A 43 -7.29 -16.52 -3.18
C ASP A 43 -8.48 -15.88 -2.45
N LEU A 44 -8.19 -14.76 -1.80
CA LEU A 44 -9.07 -13.91 -1.02
C LEU A 44 -9.10 -12.49 -1.59
N LYS A 45 -8.81 -12.33 -2.89
CA LYS A 45 -8.88 -11.03 -3.56
C LYS A 45 -10.24 -10.37 -3.33
N GLY A 46 -10.22 -9.13 -2.88
CA GLY A 46 -11.43 -8.35 -2.56
C GLY A 46 -12.26 -8.88 -1.39
N ALA A 47 -11.75 -9.83 -0.62
CA ALA A 47 -12.46 -10.34 0.54
C ALA A 47 -12.63 -9.27 1.62
N VAL A 48 -13.69 -9.37 2.41
CA VAL A 48 -14.03 -8.41 3.45
C VAL A 48 -14.06 -9.12 4.79
N PHE A 49 -13.27 -8.64 5.73
CA PHE A 49 -13.17 -9.09 7.11
C PHE A 49 -13.66 -7.96 8.01
N ARG A 50 -14.77 -8.18 8.72
CA ARG A 50 -15.33 -7.22 9.66
C ARG A 50 -15.39 -7.82 11.05
N ASN A 51 -14.70 -7.19 12.01
CA ASN A 51 -14.66 -7.67 13.39
C ASN A 51 -14.26 -9.16 13.48
N VAL A 52 -13.19 -9.53 12.77
CA VAL A 52 -12.67 -10.90 12.76
C VAL A 52 -11.38 -10.94 13.56
N ARG A 53 -11.26 -11.96 14.42
CA ARG A 53 -10.00 -12.27 15.09
C ARG A 53 -9.18 -13.23 14.22
N LEU A 54 -7.98 -12.83 13.83
CA LEU A 54 -7.06 -13.53 12.95
C LEU A 54 -5.69 -13.75 13.62
N ASP A 55 -5.62 -13.65 14.94
CA ASP A 55 -4.36 -13.78 15.68
C ASP A 55 -3.70 -15.13 15.39
N GLY A 56 -2.43 -15.11 14.99
CA GLY A 56 -1.66 -16.29 14.61
C GLY A 56 -2.15 -17.04 13.35
N ALA A 57 -3.08 -16.47 12.57
CA ALA A 57 -3.53 -17.09 11.32
C ALA A 57 -2.40 -17.15 10.28
N ASP A 58 -2.45 -18.16 9.40
CA ASP A 58 -1.46 -18.36 8.35
C ASP A 58 -2.01 -17.93 6.99
N PHE A 59 -1.55 -16.79 6.49
CA PHE A 59 -1.82 -16.22 5.16
C PHE A 59 -0.61 -16.38 4.21
N SER A 60 0.34 -17.29 4.51
CA SER A 60 1.52 -17.43 3.66
C SER A 60 1.17 -17.73 2.20
N GLY A 61 1.72 -16.94 1.28
CA GLY A 61 1.43 -17.02 -0.16
C GLY A 61 -0.02 -16.74 -0.56
N ALA A 62 -0.88 -16.26 0.36
CA ALA A 62 -2.27 -15.93 0.04
C ALA A 62 -2.34 -14.71 -0.88
N ASN A 63 -3.40 -14.65 -1.68
CA ASN A 63 -3.73 -13.45 -2.45
C ASN A 63 -4.83 -12.67 -1.73
N VAL A 64 -4.50 -11.54 -1.11
CA VAL A 64 -5.47 -10.65 -0.45
C VAL A 64 -5.56 -9.30 -1.14
N GLU A 65 -5.23 -9.24 -2.43
CA GLU A 65 -5.28 -8.00 -3.20
C GLU A 65 -6.66 -7.32 -3.07
N ASN A 66 -6.71 -6.02 -2.79
CA ASN A 66 -7.95 -5.25 -2.54
C ASN A 66 -8.83 -5.75 -1.38
N ALA A 67 -8.35 -6.65 -0.52
CA ALA A 67 -9.12 -7.11 0.64
C ALA A 67 -9.24 -6.02 1.72
N LEU A 68 -10.30 -6.07 2.51
CA LEU A 68 -10.57 -5.13 3.61
C LEU A 68 -10.47 -5.86 4.95
N PHE A 69 -9.52 -5.45 5.80
CA PHE A 69 -9.31 -5.99 7.13
C PHE A 69 -9.56 -4.97 8.25
N ASP A 70 -10.03 -3.76 7.92
CA ASP A 70 -10.13 -2.62 8.83
C ASP A 70 -10.62 -3.00 10.25
N GLY A 71 -9.79 -2.70 11.25
CA GLY A 71 -10.06 -2.95 12.67
C GLY A 71 -9.91 -4.40 13.15
N CYS A 72 -9.49 -5.35 12.30
CA CYS A 72 -9.28 -6.73 12.73
C CYS A 72 -8.01 -6.89 13.61
N SER A 73 -8.04 -7.86 14.52
CA SER A 73 -6.82 -8.31 15.21
C SER A 73 -6.18 -9.42 14.40
N MET A 74 -4.87 -9.34 14.18
CA MET A 74 -4.09 -10.35 13.47
C MET A 74 -2.68 -10.48 14.03
N ALA A 75 -2.52 -10.29 15.34
CA ALA A 75 -1.21 -10.33 15.98
C ALA A 75 -0.54 -11.69 15.74
N GLY A 76 0.74 -11.67 15.37
CA GLY A 76 1.53 -12.85 15.07
C GLY A 76 1.11 -13.62 13.81
N ALA A 77 0.22 -13.08 12.97
CA ALA A 77 -0.17 -13.73 11.73
C ALA A 77 1.01 -13.84 10.74
N ASN A 78 1.00 -14.89 9.94
CA ASN A 78 2.02 -15.15 8.94
C ASN A 78 1.56 -14.72 7.55
N TRP A 79 2.17 -13.68 7.00
CA TRP A 79 1.93 -13.12 5.67
C TRP A 79 3.10 -13.37 4.69
N THR A 80 3.97 -14.33 5.01
CA THR A 80 5.18 -14.60 4.22
C THR A 80 4.80 -14.87 2.75
N GLY A 81 5.34 -14.09 1.82
CA GLY A 81 5.08 -14.20 0.38
C GLY A 81 3.67 -13.82 -0.07
N ALA A 82 2.84 -13.23 0.81
CA ALA A 82 1.47 -12.87 0.45
C ALA A 82 1.41 -11.70 -0.54
N ASN A 83 0.43 -11.73 -1.43
CA ASN A 83 0.08 -10.57 -2.25
C ASN A 83 -0.90 -9.69 -1.46
N MET A 84 -0.39 -8.60 -0.88
CA MET A 84 -1.14 -7.65 -0.04
C MET A 84 -1.43 -6.33 -0.75
N ARG A 85 -1.29 -6.31 -2.09
CA ARG A 85 -1.46 -5.10 -2.90
C ARG A 85 -2.82 -4.48 -2.65
N THR A 86 -2.84 -3.16 -2.46
CA THR A 86 -4.05 -2.34 -2.29
C THR A 86 -5.03 -2.80 -1.21
N ALA A 87 -4.62 -3.72 -0.32
CA ALA A 87 -5.42 -4.18 0.79
C ALA A 87 -5.48 -3.11 1.89
N SER A 88 -6.59 -3.05 2.60
CA SER A 88 -6.79 -2.13 3.72
C SER A 88 -6.55 -2.85 5.04
N PHE A 89 -5.61 -2.34 5.83
CA PHE A 89 -5.27 -2.80 7.19
C PHE A 89 -5.43 -1.67 8.21
N ARG A 90 -6.32 -0.71 7.94
CA ARG A 90 -6.52 0.42 8.86
C ARG A 90 -6.89 -0.07 10.24
N PHE A 91 -6.33 0.55 11.27
CA PHE A 91 -6.63 0.22 12.67
C PHE A 91 -6.40 -1.26 13.06
N CYS A 92 -5.67 -2.04 12.24
CA CYS A 92 -5.43 -3.45 12.54
C CYS A 92 -4.35 -3.61 13.61
N ASN A 93 -4.48 -4.64 14.44
CA ASN A 93 -3.36 -5.10 15.26
C ASN A 93 -2.52 -6.11 14.45
N MET A 94 -1.36 -5.67 13.93
CA MET A 94 -0.42 -6.51 13.18
C MET A 94 0.88 -6.75 13.98
N GLN A 95 0.82 -6.62 15.31
CA GLN A 95 1.99 -6.80 16.16
C GLN A 95 2.62 -8.19 15.93
N GLY A 96 3.93 -8.24 15.70
CA GLY A 96 4.67 -9.49 15.52
C GLY A 96 4.35 -10.26 14.22
N CYS A 97 3.60 -9.68 13.28
CA CYS A 97 3.31 -10.31 11.99
C CYS A 97 4.59 -10.58 11.19
N ARG A 98 4.62 -11.68 10.43
CA ARG A 98 5.71 -12.00 9.50
C ARG A 98 5.30 -11.61 8.09
N ILE A 99 5.97 -10.64 7.47
CA ILE A 99 5.67 -10.16 6.10
C ILE A 99 6.82 -10.41 5.12
N ASN A 100 7.76 -11.29 5.47
CA ASN A 100 8.89 -11.70 4.61
C ASN A 100 8.42 -12.00 3.17
N GLY A 101 8.96 -11.30 2.17
CA GLY A 101 8.60 -11.51 0.76
C GLY A 101 7.19 -11.08 0.35
N ALA A 102 6.40 -10.46 1.24
CA ALA A 102 5.08 -9.94 0.89
C ALA A 102 5.17 -8.71 -0.03
N ASP A 103 4.13 -8.49 -0.83
CA ASP A 103 3.99 -7.30 -1.67
C ASP A 103 2.92 -6.36 -1.13
N LEU A 104 3.36 -5.22 -0.58
CA LEU A 104 2.46 -4.24 0.05
C LEU A 104 2.12 -3.05 -0.86
N TYR A 105 2.38 -3.09 -2.17
CA TYR A 105 2.13 -1.94 -3.06
C TYR A 105 0.72 -1.37 -2.87
N GLY A 106 0.63 -0.11 -2.44
CA GLY A 106 -0.64 0.58 -2.19
C GLY A 106 -1.47 0.03 -1.03
N ALA A 107 -0.94 -0.87 -0.21
CA ALA A 107 -1.62 -1.33 1.00
C ALA A 107 -1.76 -0.17 2.00
N VAL A 108 -2.91 -0.07 2.64
CA VAL A 108 -3.20 1.02 3.58
C VAL A 108 -2.95 0.56 5.01
N LEU A 109 -1.98 1.19 5.68
CA LEU A 109 -1.52 0.84 7.03
C LEU A 109 -1.84 1.95 8.06
N GLU A 110 -2.70 2.91 7.71
CA GLU A 110 -3.09 4.02 8.59
C GLU A 110 -3.58 3.49 9.94
N HIS A 111 -2.95 3.95 11.03
CA HIS A 111 -3.25 3.54 12.41
C HIS A 111 -3.09 2.05 12.72
N ALA A 112 -2.43 1.25 11.86
CA ALA A 112 -2.11 -0.13 12.17
C ALA A 112 -1.01 -0.21 13.24
N CYS A 113 -1.14 -1.15 14.18
CA CYS A 113 -0.05 -1.47 15.10
C CYS A 113 0.95 -2.41 14.39
N LEU A 114 2.14 -1.90 14.09
CA LEU A 114 3.20 -2.63 13.36
C LEU A 114 4.40 -3.00 14.24
N GLU A 115 4.24 -2.93 15.57
CA GLU A 115 5.31 -3.24 16.50
C GLU A 115 5.80 -4.68 16.31
N GLY A 116 7.11 -4.86 16.18
CA GLY A 116 7.71 -6.19 16.02
C GLY A 116 7.38 -6.90 14.71
N VAL A 117 6.80 -6.21 13.70
CA VAL A 117 6.63 -6.78 12.35
C VAL A 117 7.99 -7.22 11.80
N ILE A 118 8.03 -8.45 11.31
CA ILE A 118 9.24 -9.09 10.78
C ILE A 118 9.20 -8.99 9.26
N SER A 119 10.17 -8.29 8.67
CA SER A 119 10.36 -8.14 7.23
C SER A 119 11.81 -8.43 6.84
N ASP A 120 12.06 -8.61 5.55
CA ASP A 120 13.39 -8.82 4.97
C ASP A 120 13.55 -8.08 3.63
N ASP A 121 14.68 -8.27 2.97
CA ASP A 121 15.00 -7.59 1.71
C ASP A 121 14.13 -8.00 0.53
N SER A 122 13.40 -9.11 0.65
CA SER A 122 12.43 -9.52 -0.35
C SER A 122 11.05 -8.88 -0.14
N THR A 123 10.81 -8.26 1.02
CA THR A 123 9.55 -7.57 1.34
C THR A 123 9.46 -6.28 0.52
N ARG A 124 8.39 -6.13 -0.25
CA ARG A 124 8.25 -5.00 -1.18
C ARG A 124 7.32 -3.94 -0.63
N TRP A 125 7.64 -2.68 -0.91
CA TRP A 125 6.80 -1.52 -0.58
C TRP A 125 6.53 -1.30 0.91
N PHE A 126 7.38 -1.83 1.80
CA PHE A 126 7.26 -1.63 3.25
C PHE A 126 8.29 -0.62 3.79
N ARG A 127 9.54 -0.69 3.32
CA ARG A 127 10.62 0.21 3.78
C ARG A 127 10.51 1.59 3.14
N LEU A 128 11.27 2.55 3.68
CA LEU A 128 11.32 3.88 3.13
C LEU A 128 11.83 3.83 1.68
N ARG A 129 11.13 4.52 0.79
CA ARG A 129 11.45 4.56 -0.64
C ARG A 129 12.50 5.61 -0.97
N CYS A 130 12.45 6.74 -0.28
CA CYS A 130 13.47 7.78 -0.41
C CYS A 130 14.68 7.48 0.47
N PRO A 131 15.89 7.98 0.12
CA PRO A 131 17.07 7.85 0.97
C PRO A 131 16.84 8.43 2.36
N GLU A 132 17.19 7.67 3.40
CA GLU A 132 17.09 8.09 4.80
C GLU A 132 18.06 9.23 5.12
N GLU A 133 19.24 9.22 4.50
CA GLU A 133 20.31 10.18 4.73
C GLU A 133 20.74 10.89 3.46
N GLY A 134 21.45 12.01 3.64
CA GLY A 134 22.02 12.79 2.54
C GLY A 134 20.98 13.60 1.77
N ALA A 135 21.49 14.43 0.86
CA ALA A 135 20.67 15.20 -0.05
C ALA A 135 20.47 14.44 -1.36
N PHE A 136 19.29 14.56 -1.96
CA PHE A 136 18.96 13.87 -3.21
C PHE A 136 17.95 14.67 -4.03
N LEU A 137 17.73 14.24 -5.28
CA LEU A 137 16.77 14.86 -6.18
C LEU A 137 15.42 14.17 -6.11
N GLY A 138 14.36 14.97 -6.20
CA GLY A 138 12.99 14.50 -6.36
C GLY A 138 12.25 15.35 -7.39
N TYR A 139 11.09 14.86 -7.83
CA TYR A 139 10.32 15.46 -8.90
C TYR A 139 8.87 15.63 -8.48
N LYS A 140 8.29 16.80 -8.74
CA LYS A 140 6.88 17.11 -8.45
C LYS A 140 6.19 17.53 -9.74
N LYS A 141 5.16 16.77 -10.13
CA LYS A 141 4.19 17.23 -11.12
C LYS A 141 3.29 18.31 -10.55
N CYS A 142 3.13 19.36 -11.33
CA CYS A 142 2.34 20.55 -11.08
C CYS A 142 1.33 20.76 -12.21
N VAL A 143 0.43 21.73 -12.05
CA VAL A 143 -0.55 22.09 -13.08
C VAL A 143 0.14 22.53 -14.38
N ASN A 144 -0.60 22.48 -15.50
CA ASN A 144 -0.15 22.93 -16.82
C ASN A 144 1.12 22.21 -17.32
N ASP A 145 1.19 20.90 -17.09
CA ASP A 145 2.30 20.02 -17.49
C ASP A 145 3.69 20.51 -17.07
N ARG A 146 3.75 21.14 -15.88
CA ARG A 146 5.00 21.60 -15.27
C ARG A 146 5.56 20.53 -14.35
N LEU A 147 6.82 20.20 -14.57
CA LEU A 147 7.60 19.33 -13.70
C LEU A 147 8.63 20.15 -12.95
N VAL A 148 8.56 20.07 -11.63
CA VAL A 148 9.50 20.72 -10.72
C VAL A 148 10.57 19.71 -10.33
N GLN A 149 11.85 20.05 -10.54
CA GLN A 149 12.97 19.34 -9.95
C GLN A 149 13.29 19.96 -8.59
N LEU A 150 13.32 19.11 -7.57
CA LEU A 150 13.53 19.47 -6.18
C LEU A 150 14.87 18.90 -5.70
N LEU A 151 15.63 19.69 -4.96
CA LEU A 151 16.68 19.20 -4.08
C LEU A 151 16.08 19.02 -2.69
N ILE A 152 15.98 17.78 -2.24
CA ILE A 152 15.62 17.46 -0.85
C ILE A 152 16.92 17.50 -0.04
N PRO A 153 17.10 18.48 0.88
CA PRO A 153 18.34 18.61 1.63
C PRO A 153 18.47 17.50 2.69
N ALA A 154 19.69 17.26 3.16
CA ALA A 154 19.99 16.20 4.14
C ALA A 154 19.25 16.35 5.48
N ASP A 155 18.81 17.55 5.82
CA ASP A 155 18.09 17.86 7.06
C ASP A 155 16.56 17.98 6.89
N ALA A 156 16.02 17.70 5.70
CA ALA A 156 14.57 17.61 5.52
C ALA A 156 13.99 16.37 6.22
N LYS A 157 12.86 16.51 6.92
CA LYS A 157 12.06 15.36 7.29
C LYS A 157 11.50 14.74 6.02
N ARG A 158 11.44 13.41 5.95
CA ARG A 158 11.06 12.67 4.74
C ARG A 158 10.37 11.36 5.08
N THR A 159 9.34 11.01 4.34
CA THR A 159 8.57 9.77 4.51
C THR A 159 8.13 9.23 3.16
N SER A 160 7.72 7.96 3.14
CA SER A 160 6.95 7.35 2.06
C SER A 160 6.11 6.22 2.66
N ALA A 161 4.91 6.01 2.16
CA ALA A 161 4.08 4.90 2.58
C ALA A 161 4.43 3.63 1.76
N THR A 162 3.42 3.05 1.14
CA THR A 162 3.48 1.85 0.30
C THR A 162 3.30 2.14 -1.19
N LEU A 163 3.21 3.43 -1.56
CA LEU A 163 3.12 3.92 -2.94
C LEU A 163 4.45 4.50 -3.43
N PRO A 164 4.59 4.76 -4.75
CA PRO A 164 5.77 5.44 -5.30
C PRO A 164 5.98 6.86 -4.77
N SER A 165 4.92 7.51 -4.27
CA SER A 165 5.01 8.84 -3.67
C SER A 165 5.87 8.85 -2.41
N CYS A 166 6.66 9.90 -2.28
CA CYS A 166 7.34 10.28 -1.05
C CYS A 166 6.82 11.65 -0.61
N ARG A 167 7.05 12.01 0.66
CA ARG A 167 6.76 13.35 1.21
C ARG A 167 8.01 13.90 1.90
N CYS A 168 8.23 15.20 1.83
CA CYS A 168 9.24 15.88 2.63
C CYS A 168 8.74 17.20 3.23
N SER A 169 9.40 17.65 4.29
CA SER A 169 9.07 18.91 4.97
C SER A 169 9.61 20.14 4.26
N LYS A 170 10.69 20.00 3.48
CA LYS A 170 11.30 21.10 2.74
C LYS A 170 12.09 20.63 1.53
N ALA A 171 12.17 21.50 0.53
CA ALA A 171 12.98 21.29 -0.65
C ALA A 171 13.39 22.61 -1.31
N LYS A 172 14.54 22.62 -2.00
CA LYS A 172 14.91 23.72 -2.90
C LYS A 172 14.40 23.43 -4.30
N VAL A 173 13.74 24.41 -4.91
CA VAL A 173 13.29 24.34 -6.31
C VAL A 173 14.47 24.61 -7.23
N LEU A 174 14.89 23.62 -8.01
CA LEU A 174 16.03 23.74 -8.92
C LEU A 174 15.61 24.24 -10.30
N THR A 175 14.66 23.52 -10.91
CA THR A 175 14.17 23.83 -12.27
C THR A 175 12.68 23.58 -12.36
N ILE A 176 12.00 24.29 -13.26
CA ILE A 176 10.61 24.05 -13.60
C ILE A 176 10.53 23.98 -15.13
N LYS A 177 10.13 22.82 -15.67
CA LYS A 177 10.14 22.58 -17.11
C LYS A 177 8.86 21.88 -17.57
N SER A 178 8.54 22.00 -18.84
CA SER A 178 7.48 21.19 -19.47
C SER A 178 7.86 19.69 -19.48
N PHE A 179 6.86 18.81 -19.66
CA PHE A 179 7.10 17.36 -19.75
C PHE A 179 7.88 16.89 -20.98
N ASP A 180 8.05 17.72 -21.99
CA ASP A 180 8.95 17.46 -23.12
C ASP A 180 10.30 18.18 -22.96
N GLN A 181 10.46 18.95 -21.88
CA GLN A 181 11.64 19.77 -21.55
C GLN A 181 11.93 20.92 -22.53
N THR A 182 11.00 21.25 -23.42
CA THR A 182 11.19 22.32 -24.41
C THR A 182 11.01 23.72 -23.84
N GLN A 183 10.31 23.85 -22.72
CA GLN A 183 10.01 25.12 -22.05
C GLN A 183 10.51 25.11 -20.61
N GLU A 184 10.96 26.28 -20.14
CA GLU A 184 11.34 26.53 -18.75
C GLU A 184 10.46 27.65 -18.17
N PHE A 185 10.17 27.55 -16.88
CA PHE A 185 9.29 28.47 -16.18
C PHE A 185 9.93 28.96 -14.87
N GLU A 186 9.50 30.13 -14.39
CA GLU A 186 9.91 30.65 -13.08
C GLU A 186 9.06 30.10 -11.94
N GLU A 187 7.82 29.68 -12.24
CA GLU A 187 6.84 29.29 -11.22
C GLU A 187 6.04 28.03 -11.63
N ALA A 188 5.54 27.29 -10.66
CA ALA A 188 4.58 26.20 -10.85
C ALA A 188 3.65 26.07 -9.64
N TRP A 189 2.40 25.68 -9.86
CA TRP A 189 1.39 25.52 -8.81
C TRP A 189 1.15 24.05 -8.51
N SER A 190 1.02 23.72 -7.23
CA SER A 190 0.67 22.36 -6.80
C SER A 190 -0.63 21.86 -7.45
N LEU A 191 -0.71 20.55 -7.67
CA LEU A 191 -1.94 19.90 -8.16
C LEU A 191 -3.06 19.86 -7.11
N VAL A 192 -2.72 20.01 -5.84
CA VAL A 192 -3.64 19.75 -4.71
C VAL A 192 -3.96 21.02 -3.92
N ASP A 193 -3.02 21.96 -3.84
CA ASP A 193 -3.17 23.23 -3.14
C ASP A 193 -2.85 24.38 -4.08
N GLU A 194 -3.89 25.09 -4.52
CA GLU A 194 -3.76 26.23 -5.44
C GLU A 194 -2.97 27.41 -4.86
N ASN A 195 -2.80 27.47 -3.54
CA ASN A 195 -2.01 28.52 -2.88
C ASN A 195 -0.53 28.13 -2.75
N PHE A 196 -0.19 26.86 -3.00
CA PHE A 196 1.18 26.37 -2.90
C PHE A 196 1.92 26.53 -4.23
N VAL A 197 2.85 27.50 -4.27
CA VAL A 197 3.61 27.84 -5.48
C VAL A 197 5.10 27.51 -5.30
N TYR A 198 5.64 26.77 -6.26
CA TYR A 198 7.07 26.52 -6.41
C TYR A 198 7.68 27.65 -7.23
N ARG A 199 8.71 28.31 -6.71
CA ARG A 199 9.45 29.38 -7.40
C ARG A 199 10.89 28.94 -7.62
N LYS A 200 11.38 29.03 -8.86
CA LYS A 200 12.74 28.59 -9.21
C LYS A 200 13.78 29.29 -8.32
N GLY A 201 14.72 28.51 -7.78
CA GLY A 201 15.81 29.00 -6.92
C GLY A 201 15.45 29.16 -5.44
N THR A 202 14.17 29.11 -5.06
CA THR A 202 13.75 29.29 -3.65
C THR A 202 13.63 27.96 -2.91
N PHE A 203 13.65 28.04 -1.59
CA PHE A 203 13.18 26.93 -0.75
C PHE A 203 11.66 27.01 -0.61
N VAL A 204 11.05 25.84 -0.51
CA VAL A 204 9.66 25.64 -0.08
C VAL A 204 9.68 24.80 1.19
N GLU A 205 8.86 25.15 2.17
CA GLU A 205 8.79 24.49 3.47
C GLU A 205 7.33 24.28 3.87
N VAL A 206 7.07 23.17 4.57
CA VAL A 206 5.77 22.81 5.14
C VAL A 206 5.93 22.72 6.65
N ALA A 207 5.35 23.69 7.36
CA ALA A 207 5.52 23.84 8.80
C ALA A 207 4.86 22.71 9.60
N ASP A 208 3.73 22.20 9.12
CA ASP A 208 2.89 21.18 9.74
C ASP A 208 3.10 19.79 9.12
N PHE A 209 4.34 19.47 8.72
CA PHE A 209 4.67 18.17 8.12
C PHE A 209 4.28 17.00 9.03
N ASN A 210 3.45 16.10 8.52
CA ASN A 210 3.05 14.90 9.24
C ASN A 210 4.11 13.78 9.06
N GLU A 211 4.77 13.42 10.16
CA GLU A 211 5.83 12.40 10.21
C GLU A 211 5.30 10.97 10.21
N ASP A 212 3.99 10.76 10.41
CA ASP A 212 3.39 9.45 10.25
C ASP A 212 3.44 9.07 8.76
N ARG A 213 4.36 8.16 8.43
CA ARG A 213 4.57 7.71 7.06
C ARG A 213 3.40 6.89 6.52
N TRP A 214 2.51 6.38 7.36
CA TRP A 214 1.38 5.56 6.93
C TRP A 214 0.17 6.41 6.53
N MET A 215 0.12 7.67 6.97
CA MET A 215 -0.83 8.68 6.49
C MET A 215 -0.31 9.25 5.18
N ASP A 216 -0.60 8.63 4.04
CA ASP A 216 0.01 9.06 2.76
C ASP A 216 -0.62 10.35 2.22
N SER A 217 -1.93 10.52 2.39
CA SER A 217 -2.69 11.70 1.94
C SER A 217 -2.77 12.77 3.02
N THR A 218 -1.63 13.39 3.35
CA THR A 218 -1.52 14.38 4.44
C THR A 218 -0.53 15.49 4.11
N THR A 219 -0.27 16.40 5.04
CA THR A 219 0.61 17.56 4.86
C THR A 219 2.05 17.15 4.51
N GLY A 220 2.62 17.84 3.53
CA GLY A 220 3.99 17.64 3.05
C GLY A 220 4.14 17.90 1.55
N ILE A 221 5.37 18.19 1.13
CA ILE A 221 5.71 18.29 -0.30
C ILE A 221 5.78 16.87 -0.86
N HIS A 222 4.80 16.50 -1.66
CA HIS A 222 4.79 15.20 -2.33
C HIS A 222 5.78 15.21 -3.49
N PHE A 223 6.57 14.17 -3.65
CA PHE A 223 7.50 14.05 -4.75
C PHE A 223 7.70 12.58 -5.14
N TRP A 224 8.26 12.37 -6.33
CA TRP A 224 8.69 11.07 -6.83
C TRP A 224 10.19 11.08 -7.04
N MET A 225 10.81 9.90 -6.99
CA MET A 225 12.27 9.77 -7.07
C MET A 225 12.77 9.93 -8.50
N THR A 226 11.91 9.66 -9.47
CA THR A 226 12.21 9.80 -10.89
C THR A 226 11.22 10.73 -11.57
N ARG A 227 11.66 11.27 -12.70
CA ARG A 227 10.86 12.12 -13.57
C ARG A 227 9.69 11.35 -14.17
N GLU A 228 9.93 10.12 -14.59
CA GLU A 228 8.95 9.24 -15.22
C GLU A 228 7.80 8.93 -14.28
N GLU A 229 8.12 8.61 -13.02
CA GLU A 229 7.11 8.40 -11.98
C GLU A 229 6.30 9.65 -11.66
N ALA A 230 6.94 10.81 -11.58
CA ALA A 230 6.24 12.07 -11.34
C ALA A 230 5.28 12.42 -12.47
N ILE A 231 5.66 12.18 -13.73
CA ILE A 231 4.82 12.47 -14.90
C ILE A 231 3.63 11.51 -14.98
N ALA A 232 3.84 10.23 -14.64
CA ALA A 232 2.84 9.17 -14.70
C ALA A 232 1.75 9.29 -13.63
N TYR A 233 2.02 10.01 -12.53
CA TYR A 233 1.03 10.40 -11.54
C TYR A 233 0.05 11.43 -12.10
#